data_AF-A0A820DZ42-F1
#
_entry.id   AF-A0A820DZ42-F1
#
_cell.length_a   1.000
_cell.length_b   1.000
_cell.length_c   1.000
_cell.angle_alpha   90.00
_cell.angle_beta   90.00
_cell.angle_gamma   90.00
#
_symmetry.space_group_name_H-M   'P 1'
#
loop_
_entity.id
_entity.type
_entity.pdbx_description
1 polymer ?
#
loop_
_entity_poly.entity_id
_entity_poly.type
_entity_poly.pdbx_seq_one_letter_code
_entity_poly.pdbx_strand_id
1 'polypeptide(L)'
;MQRKCSSCNGEGTLITSKNCHGKKAVRQMKNLDVYIAPGSYNGETIKFSGEENGISEGENSTLYVVLQQQPHSVFERIRDNLTMKLKINLSESLCGFHRGVTLLDGHKVVIKHPPGKPIVPNTYRCIRGH
;
A
#
# COMPACT_ATOMS: atom_id res chain seq x y z
N MET A 1 48.61 25.69 18.81
CA MET A 1 47.16 25.43 19.00
C MET A 1 46.37 26.21 17.95
N GLN A 2 45.74 25.53 17.00
CA GLN A 2 44.89 26.16 15.98
C GLN A 2 43.49 26.35 16.55
N ARG A 3 42.99 27.58 16.57
CA ARG A 3 41.61 27.91 16.97
C ARG A 3 40.74 28.00 15.72
N LYS A 4 39.50 27.51 15.81
CA LYS A 4 38.52 27.68 14.73
C LYS A 4 38.36 29.18 14.45
N CYS A 5 38.40 29.57 13.18
CA CYS A 5 38.20 30.95 12.77
C CYS A 5 36.82 31.42 13.25
N SER A 6 36.76 32.50 14.03
CA SER A 6 35.51 33.04 14.59
C SER A 6 34.54 33.53 13.52
N SER A 7 35.04 33.86 12.32
CA SER A 7 34.21 34.35 11.20
C SER A 7 33.56 33.22 10.41
N CYS A 8 34.23 32.08 10.19
CA CYS A 8 33.69 30.96 9.39
C CYS A 8 33.50 29.66 10.18
N ASN A 9 33.75 29.68 11.50
CA ASN A 9 33.72 28.54 12.42
C ASN A 9 34.46 27.27 11.94
N GLY A 10 35.41 27.43 11.02
CA GLY A 10 36.20 26.33 10.44
C GLY A 10 35.69 25.78 9.11
N GLU A 11 34.64 26.36 8.51
CA GLU A 11 34.09 25.90 7.22
C GLU A 11 34.72 26.54 5.97
N GLY A 12 35.60 27.54 6.14
CA GLY A 12 36.36 28.16 5.04
C GLY A 12 35.55 29.04 4.07
N THR A 13 34.22 29.00 4.11
CA THR A 13 33.32 29.78 3.23
C THR A 13 32.19 30.40 4.03
N LEU A 14 31.92 31.68 3.76
CA LEU A 14 30.78 32.42 4.32
C LEU A 14 29.64 32.40 3.30
N ILE A 15 28.51 31.81 3.66
CA ILE A 15 27.33 31.76 2.77
C ILE A 15 26.42 32.93 3.06
N THR A 16 26.29 33.82 2.07
CA THR A 16 25.53 35.07 2.14
C THR A 16 24.03 34.89 1.83
N SER A 17 23.58 33.70 1.45
CA SER A 17 22.18 33.50 1.04
C SER A 17 21.24 33.53 2.26
N LYS A 18 20.31 34.50 2.25
CA LYS A 18 19.31 34.71 3.32
C LYS A 18 18.39 33.51 3.55
N ASN A 19 18.18 32.68 2.53
CA ASN A 19 17.20 31.58 2.57
C ASN A 19 17.68 30.33 3.33
N CYS A 20 18.99 30.14 3.50
CA CYS A 20 19.53 28.96 4.19
C CYS A 20 20.12 29.27 5.57
N HIS A 21 20.09 30.52 6.03
CA HIS A 21 20.64 30.96 7.33
C HIS A 21 22.04 30.38 7.66
N GLY A 22 22.90 30.24 6.63
CA GLY A 22 24.26 29.68 6.78
C GLY A 22 24.32 28.16 6.89
N LYS A 23 23.22 27.42 6.74
CA LYS A 23 23.13 25.96 6.93
C LYS A 23 23.31 25.12 5.66
N LYS A 24 23.67 25.71 4.51
CA LYS A 24 23.86 25.04 3.20
C LYS A 24 22.66 24.25 2.65
N ALA A 25 21.54 24.16 3.38
CA ALA A 25 20.34 23.42 3.00
C ALA A 25 19.09 24.25 3.26
N VAL A 26 18.10 24.10 2.38
CA VAL A 26 16.76 24.71 2.51
C VAL A 26 15.74 23.58 2.48
N ARG A 27 14.80 23.60 3.42
CA ARG A 27 13.68 22.65 3.40
C ARG A 27 12.72 23.05 2.28
N GLN A 28 12.51 22.15 1.33
CA GLN A 28 11.53 22.31 0.26
C GLN A 28 10.43 21.25 0.43
N MET A 29 9.17 21.66 0.28
CA MET A 29 8.06 20.73 0.16
C MET A 29 7.84 20.42 -1.31
N LYS A 30 7.76 19.14 -1.66
CA LYS A 30 7.45 18.66 -3.01
C LYS A 30 6.35 17.62 -2.91
N ASN A 31 5.35 17.74 -3.77
CA ASN A 31 4.27 16.76 -3.89
C ASN A 31 4.71 15.67 -4.88
N LEU A 32 4.52 14.41 -4.51
CA LEU A 32 4.79 13.25 -5.36
C LEU A 32 3.48 12.54 -5.65
N ASP A 33 3.11 12.46 -6.92
CA ASP A 33 1.93 11.74 -7.36
C ASP A 33 2.30 10.27 -7.62
N VAL A 34 1.70 9.38 -6.85
CA VAL A 34 1.93 7.93 -6.95
C VAL A 34 0.75 7.29 -7.67
N TYR A 35 0.99 6.75 -8.86
CA TYR A 35 -0.01 5.94 -9.56
C TYR A 35 0.04 4.49 -9.10
N ILE A 36 -1.09 3.97 -8.62
CA ILE A 36 -1.23 2.57 -8.19
C ILE A 36 -2.01 1.83 -9.29
N ALA A 37 -1.36 0.86 -9.93
CA ALA A 37 -1.98 0.10 -11.00
C ALA A 37 -3.03 -0.89 -10.44
N PRO A 38 -4.12 -1.15 -11.18
CA PRO A 38 -5.06 -2.21 -10.82
C PRO A 38 -4.33 -3.55 -10.70
N GLY A 39 -4.57 -4.27 -9.59
CA GLY A 39 -3.95 -5.56 -9.34
C GLY A 39 -2.59 -5.50 -8.63
N SER A 40 -2.04 -4.31 -8.35
CA SER A 40 -0.85 -4.15 -7.51
C SER A 40 -0.93 -4.95 -6.21
N TYR A 41 0.17 -5.55 -5.79
CA TYR A 41 0.23 -6.47 -4.66
C TYR A 41 0.84 -5.83 -3.42
N ASN A 42 0.56 -6.42 -2.25
CA ASN A 42 1.12 -5.96 -0.99
C ASN A 42 2.66 -6.13 -0.99
N GLY A 43 3.37 -5.05 -0.67
CA GLY A 43 4.84 -5.01 -0.66
C GLY A 43 5.47 -4.58 -1.98
N GLU A 44 4.66 -4.32 -3.02
CA GLU A 44 5.17 -3.76 -4.27
C GLU A 44 5.85 -2.40 -4.01
N THR A 45 7.01 -2.20 -4.61
CA THR A 45 7.84 -1.02 -4.36
C THR A 45 7.91 -0.13 -5.61
N ILE A 46 7.54 1.13 -5.46
CA ILE A 46 7.59 2.16 -6.50
C ILE A 46 8.84 3.00 -6.27
N LYS A 47 9.69 3.08 -7.30
CA LYS A 47 10.99 3.76 -7.27
C LYS A 47 10.89 5.19 -7.81
N PHE A 48 11.28 6.17 -7.01
CA PHE A 48 11.47 7.56 -7.45
C PHE A 48 12.96 7.90 -7.43
N SER A 49 13.54 8.14 -8.61
CA SER A 49 14.96 8.47 -8.74
C SER A 49 15.16 9.98 -8.70
N GLY A 50 16.14 10.47 -7.94
CA GLY A 50 16.50 11.90 -7.90
C GLY A 50 15.68 12.77 -6.95
N GLU A 51 14.99 12.17 -5.98
CA GLU A 51 14.27 12.88 -4.92
C GLU A 51 15.11 12.88 -3.63
N GLU A 52 15.97 13.90 -3.45
CA GLU A 52 16.92 13.98 -2.33
C GLU A 52 16.46 14.89 -1.18
N ASN A 53 16.95 14.58 0.03
CA ASN A 53 17.08 15.54 1.14
C ASN A 53 18.55 15.97 1.16
N GLY A 54 18.87 17.09 0.49
CA GLY A 54 20.25 17.51 0.26
C GLY A 54 21.06 17.78 1.53
N ILE A 55 22.36 17.40 1.46
CA ILE A 55 23.57 18.05 2.03
C ILE A 55 24.85 17.41 1.41
N SER A 56 24.79 16.18 0.88
CA SER A 56 25.99 15.42 0.47
C SER A 56 26.28 15.51 -1.05
N GLU A 57 27.51 15.85 -1.42
CA GLU A 57 28.05 15.73 -2.79
C GLU A 57 28.27 14.24 -3.18
N GLY A 58 27.20 13.45 -3.30
CA GLY A 58 27.26 12.03 -3.64
C GLY A 58 26.01 11.52 -4.35
N GLU A 59 26.14 10.41 -5.09
CA GLU A 59 25.16 9.83 -6.03
C GLU A 59 23.69 9.94 -5.57
N ASN A 60 22.84 10.44 -6.48
CA ASN A 60 21.40 10.64 -6.31
C ASN A 60 20.71 9.52 -5.52
N SER A 61 20.24 9.81 -4.30
CA SER A 61 19.48 8.85 -3.51
C SER A 61 18.10 8.60 -4.11
N THR A 62 17.64 7.35 -4.07
CA THR A 62 16.33 6.93 -4.55
C THR A 62 15.33 6.88 -3.41
N LEU A 63 14.12 7.42 -3.59
CA LEU A 63 12.99 7.19 -2.70
C LEU A 63 12.24 5.91 -3.12
N TYR A 64 11.90 5.09 -2.13
CA TYR A 64 11.13 3.87 -2.32
C TYR A 64 9.79 4.00 -1.59
N VAL A 65 8.69 3.87 -2.32
CA VAL A 65 7.34 3.81 -1.75
C VAL A 65 6.89 2.36 -1.76
N VAL A 66 6.62 1.79 -0.59
CA VAL A 66 6.15 0.41 -0.46
C VAL A 66 4.64 0.42 -0.28
N LEU A 67 3.92 -0.29 -1.15
CA LEU A 67 2.48 -0.43 -1.07
C LEU A 67 2.12 -1.36 0.09
N GLN A 68 1.25 -0.88 0.98
CA GLN A 68 0.69 -1.68 2.07
C GLN A 68 -0.81 -1.91 1.84
N GLN A 69 -1.20 -3.17 1.69
CA GLN A 69 -2.60 -3.54 1.54
C GLN A 69 -3.33 -3.36 2.87
N GLN A 70 -4.40 -2.57 2.86
CA GLN A 70 -5.27 -2.41 4.01
C GLN A 70 -6.16 -3.65 4.21
N PRO A 71 -6.36 -4.11 5.45
CA PRO A 71 -7.26 -5.21 5.72
C PRO A 71 -8.70 -4.81 5.41
N HIS A 72 -9.44 -5.67 4.71
CA HIS A 72 -10.85 -5.46 4.40
C HIS A 72 -11.73 -6.28 5.35
N SER A 73 -12.89 -5.75 5.73
CA SER A 73 -13.76 -6.36 6.74
C SER A 73 -14.42 -7.67 6.28
N VAL A 74 -14.67 -7.80 4.98
CA VAL A 74 -15.37 -8.95 4.37
C VAL A 74 -14.43 -9.88 3.62
N PHE A 75 -13.39 -9.32 3.02
CA PHE A 75 -12.63 -9.98 1.98
C PHE A 75 -11.16 -10.07 2.36
N GLU A 76 -10.56 -11.20 2.02
CA GLU A 76 -9.14 -11.45 2.15
C GLU A 76 -8.59 -11.78 0.77
N ARG A 77 -7.56 -11.07 0.34
CA ARG A 77 -6.92 -11.33 -0.95
C ARG A 77 -5.90 -12.44 -0.78
N ILE A 78 -6.05 -13.51 -1.56
CA ILE A 78 -5.09 -14.60 -1.66
C ILE A 78 -4.61 -14.66 -3.10
N ARG A 79 -3.40 -14.13 -3.35
CA ARG A 79 -2.84 -13.94 -4.70
C ARG A 79 -3.79 -13.10 -5.57
N ASP A 80 -4.32 -13.69 -6.63
CA ASP A 80 -5.24 -13.03 -7.57
C ASP A 80 -6.71 -13.31 -7.23
N ASN A 81 -6.98 -14.08 -6.17
CA ASN A 81 -8.33 -14.43 -5.76
C ASN A 81 -8.78 -13.64 -4.54
N LEU A 82 -10.09 -13.41 -4.48
CA LEU A 82 -10.75 -12.84 -3.32
C LEU A 82 -11.46 -13.93 -2.52
N THR A 83 -11.17 -14.01 -1.22
CA THR A 83 -11.75 -15.01 -0.32
C THR A 83 -12.63 -14.32 0.71
N MET A 84 -13.80 -14.91 1.00
CA MET A 84 -14.66 -14.45 2.09
C MET A 84 -15.20 -15.63 2.89
N LYS A 85 -15.46 -15.41 4.18
CA LYS A 85 -16.08 -16.41 5.05
C LYS A 85 -17.59 -16.24 5.02
N LEU A 86 -18.29 -17.18 4.35
CA LEU A 86 -19.74 -17.24 4.37
C LEU A 86 -20.21 -18.13 5.52
N LYS A 87 -20.87 -17.55 6.52
CA LYS A 87 -21.54 -18.32 7.57
C LYS A 87 -22.90 -18.80 7.05
N ILE A 88 -23.12 -20.10 7.10
CA ILE A 88 -24.39 -20.74 6.73
C ILE A 88 -24.93 -21.53 7.92
N ASN A 89 -26.26 -21.60 8.01
CA ASN A 89 -26.95 -22.40 9.00
C ASN A 89 -26.93 -23.88 8.62
N LEU A 90 -27.15 -24.77 9.60
CA LEU A 90 -27.25 -26.22 9.35
C LEU A 90 -28.37 -26.54 8.35
N SER A 91 -29.52 -25.87 8.46
CA SER A 91 -30.63 -26.00 7.51
C SER A 91 -30.24 -25.58 6.10
N GLU A 92 -29.54 -24.45 5.93
CA GLU A 92 -29.04 -23.98 4.63
C GLU A 92 -28.02 -24.97 4.03
N SER A 93 -27.20 -25.62 4.87
CA SER A 93 -26.25 -26.65 4.42
C SER A 93 -26.94 -27.90 3.88
N LEU A 94 -28.02 -28.35 4.51
CA LEU A 94 -28.75 -29.57 4.13
C LEU A 94 -29.80 -29.34 3.03
N CYS A 95 -30.56 -28.25 3.15
CA CYS A 95 -31.70 -27.93 2.28
C CYS A 95 -31.33 -27.00 1.12
N GLY A 96 -30.06 -26.57 1.01
CA GLY A 96 -29.65 -25.61 0.01
C GLY A 96 -30.01 -24.16 0.38
N PHE A 97 -29.47 -23.22 -0.39
CA PHE A 97 -29.71 -21.80 -0.17
C PHE A 97 -29.55 -20.96 -1.43
N HIS A 98 -30.11 -19.77 -1.38
CA HIS A 98 -29.89 -18.70 -2.35
C HIS A 98 -29.51 -17.42 -1.62
N ARG A 99 -28.28 -16.93 -1.81
CA ARG A 99 -27.80 -15.70 -1.15
C ARG A 99 -27.12 -14.75 -2.12
N GLY A 100 -27.49 -13.47 -2.03
CA GLY A 100 -26.79 -12.38 -2.68
C GLY A 100 -25.56 -11.96 -1.87
N VAL A 101 -24.44 -11.82 -2.55
CA VAL A 101 -23.17 -11.33 -2.00
C VAL A 101 -22.75 -10.12 -2.81
N THR A 102 -22.33 -9.07 -2.13
CA THR A 102 -21.85 -7.84 -2.77
C THR A 102 -20.33 -7.93 -2.92
N LEU A 103 -19.83 -7.76 -4.15
CA LEU A 103 -18.40 -7.74 -4.48
C LEU A 103 -17.78 -6.36 -4.17
N LEU A 104 -16.46 -6.23 -4.42
CA LEU A 104 -15.71 -4.98 -4.19
C LEU A 104 -16.16 -3.83 -5.10
N ASP A 105 -16.64 -4.15 -6.30
CA ASP A 105 -17.18 -3.20 -7.28
C ASP A 105 -18.63 -2.77 -6.98
N GLY A 106 -19.25 -3.35 -5.93
CA GLY A 106 -20.64 -3.11 -5.58
C GLY A 106 -21.65 -3.98 -6.34
N HIS A 107 -21.21 -4.79 -7.30
CA HIS A 107 -22.09 -5.73 -7.99
C HIS A 107 -22.52 -6.88 -7.07
N LYS A 108 -23.77 -7.32 -7.24
CA LYS A 108 -24.34 -8.42 -6.47
C LYS A 108 -24.28 -9.71 -7.27
N VAL A 109 -23.55 -10.69 -6.76
CA VAL A 109 -23.52 -12.06 -7.28
C VAL A 109 -24.39 -12.93 -6.41
N VAL A 110 -25.20 -13.78 -7.04
CA VAL A 110 -26.09 -14.67 -6.29
C VAL A 110 -25.57 -16.10 -6.27
N ILE A 111 -25.22 -16.55 -5.07
CA ILE A 111 -24.74 -17.90 -4.82
C ILE A 111 -25.96 -18.81 -4.65
N LYS A 112 -26.02 -19.87 -5.46
CA LYS A 112 -27.06 -20.91 -5.40
C LYS A 112 -26.45 -22.23 -4.95
N HIS A 113 -27.03 -22.89 -3.97
CA HIS A 113 -26.66 -24.24 -3.57
C HIS A 113 -27.89 -25.15 -3.55
N PRO A 114 -27.88 -26.29 -4.26
CA PRO A 114 -29.05 -27.17 -4.32
C PRO A 114 -29.27 -27.94 -3.01
N PRO A 115 -30.52 -28.31 -2.69
CA PRO A 115 -30.84 -29.23 -1.59
C PRO A 115 -30.19 -30.60 -1.79
N GLY A 116 -29.96 -31.31 -0.68
CA GLY A 116 -29.53 -32.72 -0.70
C GLY A 116 -28.03 -32.93 -0.95
N LYS A 117 -27.25 -31.85 -1.07
CA LYS A 117 -25.78 -31.91 -1.08
C LYS A 117 -25.22 -31.17 0.15
N PRO A 118 -24.98 -31.86 1.28
CA PRO A 118 -24.49 -31.22 2.49
C PRO A 118 -23.16 -30.49 2.26
N ILE A 119 -23.04 -29.27 2.77
CA ILE A 119 -21.77 -28.54 2.82
C ILE A 119 -21.08 -28.85 4.13
N VAL A 120 -19.85 -29.38 4.04
CA VAL A 120 -19.01 -29.66 5.21
C VAL A 120 -18.37 -28.35 5.69
N PRO A 121 -18.21 -28.14 7.01
CA PRO A 121 -17.48 -26.97 7.53
C PRO A 121 -16.07 -26.85 6.93
N ASN A 122 -15.60 -25.61 6.76
CA ASN A 122 -14.27 -25.28 6.23
C ASN A 122 -13.99 -25.74 4.79
N THR A 123 -15.02 -26.05 4.00
CA THR A 123 -14.86 -26.27 2.55
C THR A 123 -14.78 -24.96 1.78
N TYR A 124 -14.01 -24.97 0.70
CA TYR A 124 -13.93 -23.85 -0.23
C TYR A 124 -14.87 -24.05 -1.41
N ARG A 125 -15.54 -22.98 -1.82
CA ARG A 125 -16.32 -22.93 -3.05
C ARG A 125 -15.81 -21.79 -3.91
N CYS A 126 -15.33 -22.12 -5.11
CA CYS A 126 -14.88 -21.14 -6.09
C CYS A 126 -16.06 -20.65 -6.94
N ILE A 127 -16.13 -19.34 -7.13
CA ILE A 127 -17.03 -18.69 -8.08
C ILE A 127 -16.10 -18.09 -9.15
N ARG A 128 -16.24 -18.53 -10.40
CA ARG A 128 -15.37 -18.08 -11.50
C ARG A 128 -16.00 -16.89 -12.22
N GLY A 129 -15.16 -16.01 -12.75
CA GLY A 129 -15.59 -14.87 -13.58
C GLY A 129 -15.98 -13.62 -12.80
N HIS A 130 -15.64 -13.59 -11.51
CA HIS A 130 -15.85 -12.50 -10.56
C HIS A 130 -14.61 -12.40 -9.68
#